data_AF-A0A3D4PG36-F1
#
_entry.id   AF-A0A3D4PG36-F1
#
_cell.length_a   1.000
_cell.length_b   1.000
_cell.length_c   1.000
_cell.angle_alpha   90.00
_cell.angle_beta   90.00
_cell.angle_gamma   90.00
#
_symmetry.space_group_name_H-M   'P 1'
#
loop_
_entity.id
_entity.type
_entity.pdbx_description
1 polymer ?
#
loop_
_entity_poly.entity_id
_entity_poly.type
_entity_poly.pdbx_seq_one_letter_code
_entity_poly.pdbx_strand_id
1 'polypeptide(L)'
;PEIGISRVYETEEGLLVAKLIPGGPAELAGIRGPQTKRERRGPFVVERIDRTAADTIIRVDDEKVATVDDFLGNIESRNPGDTVTLTILREGQEVTVPLRLGGEVPQVR
;
A
#
# COMPACT_ATOMS: atom_id res chain seq x y z
N PRO A 1 -1.45 -7.19 13.84
CA PRO A 1 -2.57 -7.27 12.85
C PRO A 1 -2.02 -7.14 11.43
N GLU A 2 -2.81 -7.46 10.40
CA GLU A 2 -2.36 -7.38 9.00
C GLU A 2 -2.95 -6.17 8.27
N ILE A 3 -2.11 -5.40 7.56
CA ILE A 3 -2.52 -4.27 6.71
C ILE A 3 -2.75 -4.67 5.24
N GLY A 4 -2.23 -5.81 4.78
CA GLY A 4 -2.37 -6.26 3.38
C GLY A 4 -1.38 -5.62 2.40
N ILE A 5 -0.34 -4.95 2.90
CA ILE A 5 0.75 -4.37 2.10
C ILE A 5 2.02 -5.18 2.40
N SER A 6 2.59 -5.81 1.39
CA SER A 6 3.77 -6.70 1.55
C SER A 6 5.09 -6.02 1.20
N ARG A 7 5.05 -4.90 0.48
CA ARG A 7 6.25 -4.13 0.15
C ARG A 7 5.91 -2.67 -0.12
N VAL A 8 6.76 -1.80 0.39
CA VAL A 8 6.78 -0.36 0.10
C VAL A 8 8.19 0.08 -0.30
N TYR A 9 8.30 1.27 -0.89
CA TYR A 9 9.55 2.01 -1.04
C TYR A 9 9.44 3.33 -0.29
N GLU A 10 10.45 3.67 0.49
CA GLU A 10 10.55 5.00 1.10
C GLU A 10 10.88 6.03 0.02
N THR A 11 10.20 7.17 0.09
CA THR A 11 10.38 8.32 -0.80
C THR A 11 10.38 9.59 0.02
N GLU A 12 10.73 10.73 -0.58
CA GLU A 12 10.68 12.02 0.12
C GLU A 12 9.24 12.41 0.55
N GLU A 13 8.22 11.93 -0.16
CA GLU A 13 6.82 12.23 0.12
C GLU A 13 6.21 11.29 1.15
N GLY A 14 6.67 10.04 1.22
CA GLY A 14 6.13 8.98 2.08
C GLY A 14 6.45 7.58 1.57
N LEU A 15 5.57 6.62 1.84
CA LEU A 15 5.77 5.21 1.50
C LEU A 15 5.01 4.82 0.22
N LEU A 16 5.73 4.70 -0.89
CA LEU A 16 5.17 4.25 -2.16
C LEU A 16 4.81 2.76 -2.09
N VAL A 17 3.55 2.43 -2.36
CA VAL A 17 3.07 1.04 -2.38
C VAL A 17 3.72 0.29 -3.54
N ALA A 18 4.50 -0.74 -3.21
CA ALA A 18 5.20 -1.56 -4.21
C ALA A 18 4.50 -2.89 -4.47
N LYS A 19 3.88 -3.48 -3.44
CA LYS A 19 3.16 -4.75 -3.57
C LYS A 19 2.07 -4.89 -2.51
N LEU A 20 0.85 -5.20 -2.96
CA LEU A 20 -0.27 -5.59 -2.11
C LEU A 20 -0.35 -7.12 -1.99
N ILE A 21 -0.95 -7.59 -0.91
CA ILE A 21 -1.35 -8.99 -0.74
C ILE A 21 -2.69 -9.16 -1.47
N PRO A 22 -2.80 -10.06 -2.47
CA PRO A 22 -4.06 -10.29 -3.17
C PRO A 22 -5.17 -10.75 -2.22
N GLY A 23 -6.33 -10.12 -2.30
CA GLY A 23 -7.47 -10.32 -1.39
C GLY A 23 -7.24 -9.76 0.03
N GLY A 24 -6.11 -9.08 0.27
CA GLY A 24 -5.75 -8.56 1.58
C GLY A 24 -6.47 -7.25 1.93
N PRO A 25 -6.40 -6.80 3.21
CA PRO A 25 -7.11 -5.62 3.69
C PRO A 25 -6.90 -4.34 2.87
N ALA A 26 -5.65 -4.01 2.52
CA ALA A 26 -5.34 -2.83 1.70
C ALA A 26 -5.93 -2.90 0.29
N GLU A 27 -5.88 -4.05 -0.37
CA GLU A 27 -6.49 -4.20 -1.71
C GLU A 27 -8.01 -4.06 -1.62
N LEU A 28 -8.64 -4.69 -0.63
CA LEU A 28 -10.09 -4.59 -0.39
C LEU A 28 -10.54 -3.17 -0.04
N ALA A 29 -9.70 -2.39 0.64
CA ALA A 29 -9.95 -0.97 0.93
C ALA A 29 -9.74 -0.07 -0.30
N GLY A 30 -9.24 -0.61 -1.42
CA GLY A 30 -9.05 0.12 -2.66
C GLY A 30 -7.72 0.88 -2.74
N ILE A 31 -6.71 0.47 -1.96
CA ILE A 31 -5.32 0.91 -2.16
C ILE A 31 -4.82 0.36 -3.49
N ARG A 32 -4.05 1.17 -4.22
CA ARG A 32 -3.53 0.87 -5.55
C ARG A 32 -2.03 0.60 -5.48
N GLY A 33 -1.63 -0.57 -5.98
CA GLY A 33 -0.23 -0.87 -6.26
C GLY A 33 0.18 -0.46 -7.69
N PRO A 34 1.42 -0.78 -8.09
CA PRO A 34 1.91 -0.50 -9.43
C PRO A 34 1.10 -1.24 -10.50
N GLN A 35 0.94 -0.62 -11.67
CA GLN A 35 0.25 -1.22 -12.80
C GLN A 35 1.24 -1.86 -13.78
N THR A 36 0.92 -3.06 -14.28
CA THR A 36 1.70 -3.67 -15.37
C THR A 36 1.15 -3.19 -16.71
N LYS A 37 1.93 -2.38 -17.42
CA LYS A 37 1.64 -1.96 -18.80
C LYS A 37 2.30 -2.93 -19.78
N ARG A 38 1.50 -3.50 -20.68
CA ARG A 38 1.98 -4.38 -21.75
C ARG A 38 2.04 -3.58 -23.05
N GLU A 39 3.24 -3.36 -23.56
CA GLU A 39 3.47 -2.61 -24.80
C GLU A 39 3.92 -3.59 -25.90
N ARG A 40 3.18 -3.64 -27.01
CA ARG A 40 3.57 -4.45 -28.16
C ARG A 40 4.55 -3.67 -29.04
N ARG A 41 5.76 -4.20 -29.20
CA ARG A 41 6.81 -3.66 -30.08
C ARG A 41 7.13 -4.68 -31.17
N GLY A 42 6.41 -4.58 -32.29
CA GLY A 42 6.53 -5.52 -33.40
C GLY A 42 6.19 -6.96 -32.96
N PRO A 43 7.08 -7.95 -33.15
CA PRO A 43 6.83 -9.31 -32.71
C PRO A 43 6.97 -9.51 -31.19
N PHE A 44 7.48 -8.53 -30.44
CA PHE A 44 7.71 -8.63 -29.00
C PHE A 44 6.61 -7.96 -28.17
N VAL A 45 6.33 -8.52 -27.00
CA VAL A 45 5.52 -7.88 -25.94
C VAL A 45 6.47 -7.55 -24.80
N VAL A 46 6.55 -6.27 -24.44
CA VAL A 46 7.36 -5.79 -23.31
C VAL A 46 6.41 -5.44 -22.18
N GLU A 47 6.66 -5.98 -20.99
CA GLU A 47 5.94 -5.62 -19.78
C GLU A 47 6.75 -4.57 -19.01
N ARG A 48 6.12 -3.46 -18.66
CA ARG A 48 6.69 -2.40 -17.84
C ARG A 48 5.83 -2.19 -16.60
N ILE A 49 6.49 -2.08 -15.45
CA ILE A 49 5.83 -1.73 -14.20
C ILE A 49 5.73 -0.20 -14.14
N ASP A 50 4.50 0.31 -14.21
CA ASP A 50 4.18 1.70 -13.96
C ASP A 50 3.92 1.91 -12.47
N ARG A 51 4.92 2.50 -11.79
CA ARG A 51 4.83 2.82 -10.36
C ARG A 51 4.12 4.14 -10.10
N THR A 52 3.94 5.00 -11.11
CA THR A 52 3.26 6.30 -10.94
C THR A 52 1.76 6.15 -10.73
N ALA A 53 1.22 4.98 -11.06
CA ALA A 53 -0.17 4.61 -10.80
C ALA A 53 -0.41 4.07 -9.38
N ALA A 54 0.65 3.85 -8.59
CA ALA A 54 0.55 3.36 -7.23
C ALA A 54 0.30 4.50 -6.24
N ASP A 55 -0.34 4.17 -5.11
CA ASP A 55 -0.53 5.12 -4.03
C ASP A 55 0.75 5.29 -3.20
N THR A 56 0.96 6.51 -2.69
CA THR A 56 1.99 6.80 -1.67
C THR A 56 1.32 7.08 -0.34
N ILE A 57 1.65 6.32 0.70
CA ILE A 57 1.09 6.51 2.05
C ILE A 57 1.86 7.64 2.74
N ILE A 58 1.14 8.64 3.23
CA ILE A 58 1.74 9.81 3.89
C ILE A 58 1.30 9.96 5.36
N ARG A 59 0.21 9.29 5.76
CA ARG A 59 -0.33 9.33 7.13
C ARG A 59 -1.09 8.05 7.47
N VAL A 60 -1.00 7.64 8.74
CA VAL A 60 -1.88 6.64 9.36
C VAL A 60 -2.59 7.31 10.52
N ASP A 61 -3.92 7.28 10.52
CA ASP A 61 -4.75 8.08 11.41
C ASP A 61 -4.27 9.53 11.40
N ASP A 62 -3.86 10.09 12.55
CA ASP A 62 -3.34 11.46 12.67
C ASP A 62 -1.81 11.59 12.62
N GLU A 63 -1.11 10.47 12.39
CA GLU A 63 0.36 10.40 12.45
C GLU A 63 0.99 10.38 11.06
N LYS A 64 1.87 11.35 10.78
CA LYS A 64 2.64 11.39 9.54
C LYS A 64 3.60 10.20 9.51
N VAL A 65 3.68 9.55 8.36
CA VAL A 65 4.58 8.41 8.14
C VAL A 65 5.64 8.79 7.12
N ALA A 66 6.91 8.71 7.53
CA ALA A 66 8.04 8.95 6.64
C ALA A 66 8.87 7.68 6.40
N THR A 67 8.93 6.79 7.39
CA THR A 67 9.73 5.56 7.34
C THR A 67 8.86 4.31 7.45
N VAL A 68 9.42 3.18 7.02
CA VAL A 68 8.80 1.86 7.21
C VAL A 68 8.59 1.57 8.69
N ASP A 69 9.51 1.98 9.56
CA ASP A 69 9.41 1.73 11.00
C ASP A 69 8.25 2.50 11.63
N ASP A 70 8.04 3.78 11.24
CA ASP A 70 6.89 4.58 11.69
C ASP A 70 5.57 3.90 11.31
N PHE A 71 5.51 3.40 10.08
CA PHE A 71 4.35 2.71 9.54
C PHE A 71 4.06 1.42 10.28
N LEU A 72 5.07 0.56 10.44
CA LEU A 72 4.92 -0.71 11.15
C LEU A 72 4.52 -0.49 12.60
N GLY A 73 5.16 0.44 13.32
CA GLY A 73 4.79 0.78 14.69
C GLY A 73 3.33 1.23 14.82
N ASN A 74 2.86 2.04 13.87
CA ASN A 74 1.45 2.46 13.82
C ASN A 74 0.50 1.27 13.68
N ILE A 75 0.80 0.32 12.80
CA ILE A 75 -0.06 -0.86 12.59
C ILE A 75 0.04 -1.88 13.73
N GLU A 76 1.24 -2.15 14.24
CA GLU A 76 1.49 -3.13 15.30
C GLU A 76 0.85 -2.73 16.64
N SER A 77 0.65 -1.43 16.86
CA SER A 77 -0.04 -0.91 18.04
C SER A 77 -1.57 -1.15 18.06
N ARG A 78 -2.14 -1.71 16.99
CA ARG A 78 -3.58 -1.89 16.80
C ARG A 78 -4.00 -3.37 16.92
N ASN A 79 -5.31 -3.60 16.99
CA ASN A 79 -5.88 -4.94 17.05
C ASN A 79 -6.41 -5.40 15.69
N PRO A 80 -6.45 -6.72 15.42
CA PRO A 80 -7.21 -7.27 14.31
C PRO A 80 -8.66 -6.79 14.30
N GLY A 81 -9.15 -6.36 13.15
CA GLY A 81 -10.50 -5.85 12.97
C GLY A 81 -10.68 -4.37 13.26
N ASP A 82 -9.68 -3.68 13.82
CA ASP A 82 -9.66 -2.23 13.95
C ASP A 82 -9.70 -1.55 12.58
N THR A 83 -10.26 -0.35 12.50
CA THR A 83 -10.22 0.47 11.30
C THR A 83 -9.21 1.59 11.49
N VAL A 84 -8.22 1.64 10.60
CA VAL A 84 -7.26 2.74 10.50
C VAL A 84 -7.60 3.61 9.30
N THR A 85 -7.26 4.89 9.37
CA THR A 85 -7.48 5.82 8.28
C THR A 85 -6.16 6.12 7.59
N LEU A 86 -5.96 5.64 6.37
CA LEU A 86 -4.79 6.01 5.58
C LEU A 86 -5.04 7.33 4.87
N THR A 87 -4.08 8.25 4.93
CA THR A 87 -4.02 9.36 3.98
C THR A 87 -2.93 9.04 2.96
N ILE A 88 -3.31 9.06 1.69
CA ILE A 88 -2.45 8.69 0.58
C ILE A 88 -2.35 9.83 -0.44
N LEU A 89 -1.25 9.89 -1.18
CA LEU A 89 -1.16 10.60 -2.44
C LEU A 89 -1.51 9.64 -3.57
N ARG A 90 -2.51 10.01 -4.36
CA ARG A 90 -2.96 9.29 -5.55
C ARG A 90 -3.07 10.28 -6.69
N GLU A 91 -2.29 10.07 -7.74
CA GLU A 91 -2.25 10.98 -8.91
C GLU A 91 -2.00 12.46 -8.49
N GLY A 92 -1.21 12.66 -7.44
CA GLY A 92 -0.87 13.98 -6.89
C GLY A 92 -1.93 14.60 -5.96
N GLN A 93 -3.03 13.89 -5.68
CA GLN A 93 -4.08 14.36 -4.77
C GLN A 93 -4.09 13.56 -3.47
N GLU A 94 -4.36 14.23 -2.36
CA GLU A 94 -4.60 13.56 -1.08
C GLU A 94 -5.96 12.86 -1.09
N VAL A 95 -5.95 11.57 -0.73
CA VAL A 95 -7.16 10.75 -0.60
C VAL A 95 -7.14 10.06 0.76
N THR A 96 -8.27 10.09 1.44
CA THR A 96 -8.46 9.40 2.72
C THR A 96 -9.15 8.06 2.50
N VAL A 97 -8.54 6.98 2.98
CA VAL A 97 -9.01 5.61 2.79
C VAL A 97 -9.16 4.92 4.15
N PRO A 98 -10.40 4.67 4.63
CA PRO A 98 -10.61 3.83 5.79
C PRO A 98 -10.31 2.37 5.43
N LEU A 99 -9.49 1.71 6.25
CA LEU A 99 -9.03 0.35 6.03
C LEU A 99 -9.21 -0.46 7.32
N ARG A 100 -9.92 -1.57 7.22
CA ARG A 100 -10.11 -2.50 8.34
C ARG A 100 -9.00 -3.54 8.38
N LEU A 101 -8.21 -3.56 9.45
CA LEU A 101 -7.08 -4.47 9.62
C LEU A 101 -7.53 -5.93 9.68
N GLY A 102 -6.76 -6.80 9.04
CA GLY A 102 -6.93 -8.25 9.10
C GLY A 102 -6.37 -8.86 10.38
N GLY A 103 -6.76 -10.11 10.64
CA GLY A 103 -6.03 -10.98 11.57
C GLY A 103 -4.62 -11.27 11.03
N GLU A 104 -3.72 -11.69 11.91
CA GLU A 104 -2.41 -12.17 11.43
C GLU A 104 -2.62 -13.32 10.43
N VAL A 105 -2.04 -13.18 9.24
CA VAL A 105 -1.90 -14.33 8.33
C VAL A 105 -1.01 -15.34 9.06
N PRO A 106 -1.46 -16.59 9.27
CA PRO A 106 -0.55 -17.62 9.73
C PRO A 106 0.61 -17.68 8.74
N GLN A 107 1.84 -17.41 9.19
CA GLN A 107 3.02 -17.65 8.36
C GLN A 107 3.11 -19.16 8.15
N VAL A 108 2.63 -19.63 6.99
CA VAL A 108 2.85 -21.01 6.56
C VAL A 108 4.34 -21.11 6.25
N ARG A 109 5.05 -21.84 7.10
CA ARG A 109 6.47 -22.19 6.94
C ARG A 109 6.72 -23.00 5.68
#